data_AF-A0A8I0DNR1-F1
#
_entry.id   AF-A0A8I0DNR1-F1
#
_cell.length_a   1.000
_cell.length_b   1.000
_cell.length_c   1.000
_cell.angle_alpha   90.00
_cell.angle_beta   90.00
_cell.angle_gamma   90.00
#
_symmetry.space_group_name_H-M   'P 1'
#
loop_
_entity.id
_entity.type
_entity.pdbx_description
1 polymer ?
#
loop_
_entity_poly.entity_id
_entity_poly.type
_entity_poly.pdbx_seq_one_letter_code
_entity_poly.pdbx_strand_id
1 'polypeptide(L)' 'MNINPGIKCSVDSCKYNNTNKQYCTLDVIQVGTHEANPKQVECTDCQSFELK' A
#
# COMPACT_ATOMS: atom_id res chain seq x y z
N MET A 1 8.12 9.42 11.18
CA MET A 1 6.81 8.85 10.81
C MET A 1 6.59 7.61 11.65
N ASN A 2 5.42 7.46 12.26
CA ASN A 2 5.07 6.23 12.95
C ASN A 2 4.82 5.14 11.89
N ILE A 3 5.46 3.98 12.03
CA ILE A 3 5.21 2.86 11.11
C ILE A 3 4.02 2.07 11.60
N ASN A 4 3.24 1.51 10.67
CA ASN A 4 2.21 0.53 10.99
C ASN A 4 2.75 -0.89 10.72
N PRO A 5 3.10 -1.69 11.75
CA PRO A 5 3.63 -3.04 11.58
C PRO A 5 2.65 -4.00 10.88
N GLY A 6 1.36 -3.67 10.85
CA GLY A 6 0.33 -4.44 10.15
C GLY A 6 0.29 -4.20 8.64
N ILE A 7 0.97 -3.17 8.14
CA ILE A 7 0.90 -2.77 6.73
C ILE A 7 2.32 -2.65 6.15
N LYS A 8 2.80 -3.73 5.53
CA LYS A 8 4.06 -3.70 4.79
C LYS A 8 3.89 -2.92 3.48
N CYS A 9 4.89 -2.12 3.13
CA CYS A 9 4.90 -1.38 1.88
C CYS A 9 6.31 -1.43 1.29
N SER A 10 6.48 -2.13 0.18
CA SER A 10 7.74 -2.21 -0.57
C SER A 10 7.77 -1.24 -1.76
N VAL A 11 6.70 -0.46 -1.98
CA VAL A 11 6.61 0.47 -3.11
C VAL A 11 7.39 1.73 -2.77
N ASP A 12 8.59 1.87 -3.34
CA ASP A 12 9.48 3.00 -3.02
C ASP A 12 8.91 4.36 -3.41
N SER A 13 8.05 4.41 -4.42
CA SER A 13 7.35 5.61 -4.88
C SER A 13 6.12 5.98 -4.04
N CYS A 14 5.70 5.15 -3.07
CA CYS A 14 4.55 5.41 -2.22
C CYS A 14 4.86 6.44 -1.14
N LYS A 15 4.12 7.55 -1.11
CA LYS A 15 4.25 8.66 -0.15
C LYS A 15 4.30 8.22 1.31
N TYR A 16 3.58 7.14 1.63
CA TYR A 16 3.44 6.61 2.99
C TYR A 16 4.43 5.49 3.32
N ASN A 17 5.31 5.10 2.39
CA ASN A 17 6.32 4.10 2.66
C ASN A 17 7.48 4.70 3.48
N ASN A 18 7.69 4.18 4.68
CA ASN A 18 8.96 4.35 5.39
C ASN A 18 10.02 3.46 4.75
N THR A 19 10.72 3.99 3.75
CA THR A 19 11.65 3.26 2.87
C THR A 19 12.76 2.51 3.64
N ASN A 20 13.16 3.00 4.82
CA ASN A 20 14.18 2.34 5.64
C ASN A 20 13.68 1.05 6.31
N LYS A 21 12.38 0.94 6.54
CA LYS A 21 11.75 -0.20 7.24
C LYS A 21 10.81 -1.00 6.36
N GLN A 22 10.40 -0.47 5.20
CA GLN A 22 9.44 -1.06 4.26
C GLN A 22 8.05 -1.30 4.89
N TYR A 23 7.59 -0.33 5.67
CA TYR A 23 6.25 -0.31 6.26
C TYR A 23 5.52 0.97 5.87
N CYS A 24 4.22 0.85 5.68
CA CYS A 24 3.33 1.99 5.51
C CYS A 24 3.22 2.76 6.83
N THR A 25 2.99 4.07 6.74
CA THR A 25 2.79 4.95 7.90
C THR A 25 1.32 5.28 8.14
N LEU A 26 0.42 4.76 7.30
CA LEU A 26 -1.03 4.89 7.50
C LEU A 26 -1.51 3.87 8.54
N ASP A 27 -2.48 4.26 9.36
CA ASP A 27 -3.12 3.36 10.32
C ASP A 27 -4.05 2.34 9.63
N VAL A 28 -4.65 2.72 8.50
CA VAL A 28 -5.56 1.90 7.70
C VAL A 28 -5.25 2.12 6.22
N ILE A 29 -5.39 1.06 5.42
CA ILE A 29 -5.39 1.14 3.96
C ILE A 29 -6.70 0.58 3.40
N GLN A 30 -7.07 1.04 2.22
CA GLN A 30 -8.13 0.46 1.42
C GLN A 30 -7.51 -0.39 0.31
N VAL A 31 -7.86 -1.68 0.29
CA VAL A 31 -7.52 -2.60 -0.80
C VAL A 31 -8.74 -2.67 -1.72
N GLY A 32 -8.51 -2.51 -3.02
CA GLY A 32 -9.54 -2.59 -4.04
C GLY A 32 -9.04 -3.26 -5.31
N THR A 33 -9.74 -3.01 -6.41
CA THR A 33 -9.42 -3.57 -7.73
C THR A 33 -9.92 -2.63 -8.81
N HIS A 34 -9.26 -2.62 -9.97
CA HIS A 34 -9.68 -1.93 -11.17
C HIS A 34 -10.49 -2.81 -12.15
N GLU A 35 -10.74 -4.07 -11.80
CA GLU A 35 -11.52 -5.01 -12.59
C GLU A 35 -12.79 -5.46 -11.86
N ALA A 36 -13.81 -5.91 -12.58
CA ALA A 36 -15.06 -6.35 -11.96
C ALA A 36 -14.93 -7.66 -11.17
N ASN A 37 -13.98 -8.53 -11.52
CA ASN A 37 -13.79 -9.86 -10.91
C ASN A 37 -12.29 -10.23 -10.85
N PRO A 38 -11.50 -9.66 -9.92
CA PRO A 38 -10.08 -9.92 -9.82
C PRO A 38 -9.83 -11.38 -9.44
N LYS A 39 -8.94 -12.05 -10.19
CA LYS A 39 -8.51 -13.43 -9.91
C LYS A 39 -7.02 -13.54 -9.63
N GLN A 40 -6.27 -12.47 -9.89
CA GLN A 40 -4.82 -12.43 -9.77
C GLN A 40 -4.43 -11.32 -8.79
N VAL A 41 -3.26 -11.47 -8.17
CA VAL A 41 -2.77 -10.51 -7.17
C VAL A 41 -2.47 -9.17 -7.83
N GLU A 42 -2.00 -9.16 -9.08
CA GLU A 42 -1.77 -7.94 -9.85
C GLU A 42 -3.03 -7.09 -10.10
N CYS A 43 -4.23 -7.68 -9.97
CA CYS A 43 -5.50 -6.96 -10.09
C CYS A 43 -5.97 -6.37 -8.75
N THR A 44 -5.20 -6.55 -7.67
CA THR A 44 -5.50 -6.08 -6.32
C THR A 44 -4.67 -4.84 -6.00
N ASP A 45 -5.34 -3.68 -5.95
CA ASP A 45 -4.71 -2.37 -5.83
C ASP A 45 -4.78 -1.85 -4.39
N CYS A 46 -3.71 -1.18 -3.94
CA CYS A 46 -3.79 -0.34 -2.75
C CYS A 46 -4.40 1.02 -3.16
N GLN A 47 -5.69 1.22 -2.88
CA GLN A 47 -6.40 2.46 -3.21
C GLN A 47 -6.02 3.65 -2.31
N SER A 48 -5.25 3.41 -1.25
CA SER A 48 -4.63 4.46 -0.42
C SER A 48 -3.26 4.90 -0.92
N PHE A 49 -2.80 4.40 -2.08
CA PHE A 49 -1.52 4.81 -2.66
C PHE A 49 -1.56 6.28 -3.09
N GLU A 50 -0.55 7.05 -2.66
CA GLU A 50 -0.22 8.36 -3.19
C GLU A 50 1.24 8.35 -3.65
N LEU A 51 1.55 9.02 -4.76
CA LEU A 51 2.92 9.20 -5.23
C LEU A 51 3.68 10.16 -4.28
N LYS A 52 4.95 9.86 -3.99
CA LYS A 52 5.87 10.74 -3.24
C LYS A 52 6.08 12.10 -3.89
#